data_AF-A0A353BCW9-F1
#
_entry.id   AF-A0A353BCW9-F1
#
_cell.length_a   1.000
_cell.length_b   1.000
_cell.length_c   1.000
_cell.angle_alpha   90.00
_cell.angle_beta   90.00
_cell.angle_gamma   90.00
#
_symmetry.space_group_name_H-M   'P 1'
#
loop_
_entity.id
_entity.type
_entity.pdbx_description
1 polymer ?
#
loop_
_entity_poly.entity_id
_entity_poly.type
_entity_poly.pdbx_seq_one_letter_code
_entity_poly.pdbx_strand_id
1 'polypeptide(L)'
;MCCFAQEVKDVHSTKIFARITEDGQQVLAYSMKYDSEVPNAMILPLPTTGREDSLEFIDLSGYERFFDDLQRGFPKVQSLLSRALPMARVDSAVKQDLKVHKVGSFVASFVPTVKDFSRLDPQFVIPAETWQSVDGYDGFGFAVFQLDEKAGKTHPMAMRFETSLKDQVFFPTLHIHDGEIHKSEKFDHYLFMQHAGMDSVVGSYAGPKKTQSRTGMVRSKNPVRDFAKPDKSAGLLEPDLLLHRKRMSGNLPNRDEIFRVAGHPTKVSFNIAPWLKIAPMALAATGLAWIIGRRTKLLREAKK
;
A
#
# COMPACT_ATOMS: atom_id res chain seq x y z
N MET A 1 8.29 3.84 -12.31
CA MET A 1 9.70 3.56 -12.57
C MET A 1 10.46 3.67 -11.26
N CYS A 2 10.79 2.60 -10.55
CA CYS A 2 11.64 2.72 -9.34
C CYS A 2 13.01 3.35 -9.61
N CYS A 3 13.86 3.43 -8.59
CA CYS A 3 15.27 3.73 -8.79
C CYS A 3 15.99 2.50 -9.39
N PHE A 4 16.64 2.65 -10.54
CA PHE A 4 17.42 1.60 -11.21
C PHE A 4 18.88 2.03 -11.38
N ALA A 5 19.81 1.08 -11.19
CA ALA A 5 21.24 1.33 -11.33
C ALA A 5 21.67 1.59 -12.78
N GLN A 6 20.99 0.96 -13.75
CA GLN A 6 21.21 1.12 -15.18
C GLN A 6 19.93 1.60 -15.87
N GLU A 7 20.05 2.02 -17.14
CA GLU A 7 18.89 2.40 -17.95
C GLU A 7 17.87 1.26 -18.05
N VAL A 8 16.59 1.63 -17.92
CA VAL A 8 15.45 0.72 -18.07
C VAL A 8 14.51 1.27 -19.13
N LYS A 9 14.17 0.42 -20.09
CA LYS A 9 13.35 0.80 -21.24
C LYS A 9 11.89 1.01 -20.86
N ASP A 10 11.37 0.16 -19.98
CA ASP A 10 10.00 0.29 -19.50
C ASP A 10 9.82 -0.32 -18.11
N VAL A 11 8.99 0.32 -17.29
CA VAL A 11 8.55 -0.19 -15.99
C VAL A 11 7.09 0.16 -15.77
N HIS A 12 6.25 -0.84 -15.58
CA HIS A 12 4.80 -0.65 -15.46
C HIS A 12 4.17 -1.67 -14.52
N SER A 13 2.86 -1.51 -14.28
CA SER A 13 2.07 -2.40 -13.41
C SER A 13 2.71 -2.60 -12.04
N THR A 14 3.28 -1.53 -11.49
CA THR A 14 3.92 -1.52 -10.19
C THR A 14 2.86 -1.71 -9.11
N LYS A 15 3.16 -2.56 -8.13
CA LYS A 15 2.30 -2.78 -6.97
C LYS A 15 3.16 -2.79 -5.73
N ILE A 16 2.77 -1.99 -4.74
CA ILE A 16 3.49 -1.84 -3.49
C ILE A 16 2.51 -2.06 -2.36
N PHE A 17 2.87 -2.89 -1.39
CA PHE A 17 2.15 -3.07 -0.15
C PHE A 17 3.01 -2.54 0.99
N ALA A 18 2.42 -1.82 1.94
CA ALA A 18 3.09 -1.46 3.18
C ALA A 18 2.13 -1.42 4.38
N ARG A 19 2.65 -1.70 5.58
CA ARG A 19 1.97 -1.45 6.85
C ARG A 19 2.98 -1.30 7.98
N ILE A 20 2.54 -0.69 9.08
CA ILE A 20 3.22 -0.76 10.36
C ILE A 20 2.76 -2.02 11.11
N THR A 21 3.70 -2.72 11.75
CA THR A 21 3.47 -3.89 12.61
C THR A 21 3.21 -3.47 14.06
N GLU A 22 2.78 -4.40 14.92
CA GLU A 22 2.48 -4.08 16.32
C GLU A 22 3.69 -3.59 17.12
N ASP A 23 4.89 -4.06 16.77
CA ASP A 23 6.18 -3.64 17.33
C ASP A 23 6.75 -2.36 16.69
N GLY A 24 6.02 -1.73 15.76
CA GLY A 24 6.40 -0.44 15.18
C GLY A 24 7.36 -0.52 13.99
N GLN A 25 7.68 -1.71 13.50
CA GLN A 25 8.42 -1.88 12.25
C GLN A 25 7.52 -1.62 11.04
N GLN A 26 8.12 -1.32 9.88
CA GLN A 26 7.39 -1.30 8.61
C GLN A 26 7.69 -2.59 7.84
N VAL A 27 6.63 -3.25 7.37
CA VAL A 27 6.75 -4.29 6.34
C VAL A 27 6.37 -3.71 4.99
N LEU A 28 7.09 -4.14 3.96
CA LEU A 28 6.89 -3.70 2.58
C LEU A 28 6.99 -4.91 1.65
N ALA A 29 6.08 -4.98 0.68
CA ALA A 29 6.24 -5.85 -0.48
C ALA A 29 6.14 -5.03 -1.76
N TYR A 30 6.90 -5.41 -2.78
CA TYR A 30 7.01 -4.70 -4.03
C TYR A 30 6.97 -5.69 -5.20
N SER A 31 6.26 -5.34 -6.27
CA SER A 31 6.35 -6.05 -7.55
C SER A 31 6.15 -5.10 -8.71
N MET A 32 6.75 -5.44 -9.85
CA MET A 32 6.65 -4.69 -11.10
C MET A 32 6.86 -5.59 -12.31
N LYS A 33 6.53 -5.04 -13.47
CA LYS A 33 7.06 -5.51 -14.75
C LYS A 33 8.13 -4.54 -15.24
N TYR A 34 9.20 -5.07 -15.82
CA TYR A 34 10.28 -4.26 -16.37
C TYR A 34 10.83 -4.86 -17.67
N ASP A 35 11.51 -4.02 -18.45
CA ASP A 35 12.28 -4.36 -19.65
C ASP A 35 13.57 -3.52 -19.64
N SER A 36 14.73 -4.17 -19.72
CA SER A 36 16.07 -3.55 -19.75
C SER A 36 16.96 -4.31 -20.73
N GLU A 37 17.92 -3.62 -21.34
CA GLU A 37 18.85 -4.25 -22.30
C GLU A 37 20.05 -4.90 -21.60
N VAL A 38 20.32 -4.50 -20.36
CA VAL A 38 21.50 -4.89 -19.57
C VAL A 38 21.08 -5.48 -18.22
N PRO A 39 21.96 -6.28 -17.57
CA PRO A 39 21.77 -6.61 -16.15
C PRO A 39 21.56 -5.34 -15.33
N ASN A 40 20.60 -5.35 -14.42
CA ASN A 40 20.21 -4.15 -13.70
C ASN A 40 19.85 -4.49 -12.24
N ALA A 41 19.89 -3.48 -11.38
CA ALA A 41 19.41 -3.57 -10.01
C ALA A 41 18.32 -2.54 -9.76
N MET A 42 17.24 -2.98 -9.12
CA MET A 42 16.26 -2.07 -8.52
C MET A 42 16.72 -1.70 -7.12
N ILE A 43 16.73 -0.41 -6.81
CA ILE A 43 17.12 0.12 -5.51
C ILE A 43 15.90 0.78 -4.87
N LEU A 44 15.56 0.38 -3.65
CA LEU A 44 14.47 0.98 -2.88
C LEU A 44 15.07 1.76 -1.70
N PRO A 45 14.95 3.09 -1.67
CA PRO A 45 15.27 3.86 -0.48
C PRO A 45 14.23 3.56 0.61
N LEU A 46 14.70 3.31 1.83
CA LEU A 46 13.88 2.97 2.98
C LEU A 46 14.28 3.83 4.19
N PRO A 47 13.32 4.44 4.91
CA PRO A 47 13.62 5.26 6.06
C PRO A 47 13.99 4.37 7.24
N THR A 48 15.18 3.78 7.21
CA THR A 48 15.66 2.88 8.27
C THR A 48 16.30 3.65 9.42
N THR A 49 16.71 2.93 10.47
CA THR A 49 17.55 3.48 11.55
C THR A 49 19.05 3.51 11.20
N GLY A 50 19.44 3.03 10.01
CA GLY A 50 20.82 3.04 9.51
C GLY A 50 21.74 1.95 10.06
N ARG A 51 21.21 0.97 10.83
CA ARG A 51 21.97 -0.19 11.34
C ARG A 51 21.94 -1.34 10.33
N GLU A 52 23.01 -2.12 10.22
CA GLU A 52 23.09 -3.25 9.27
C GLU A 52 22.00 -4.32 9.47
N ASP A 53 21.57 -4.54 10.72
CA ASP A 53 20.53 -5.49 11.11
C ASP A 53 19.13 -4.88 11.13
N SER A 54 18.96 -3.63 10.68
CA SER A 54 17.66 -2.94 10.71
C SER A 54 16.68 -3.41 9.64
N LEU A 55 17.10 -4.31 8.74
CA LEU A 55 16.29 -4.85 7.65
C LEU A 55 16.41 -6.37 7.53
N GLU A 56 15.27 -7.03 7.37
CA GLU A 56 15.15 -8.46 7.08
C GLU A 56 14.39 -8.65 5.76
N PHE A 57 14.95 -9.44 4.84
CA PHE A 57 14.24 -9.85 3.62
C PHE A 57 13.30 -11.03 3.91
N ILE A 58 12.12 -11.00 3.31
CA ILE A 58 11.08 -11.99 3.53
C ILE A 58 10.86 -12.77 2.23
N ASP A 59 10.98 -14.10 2.31
CA ASP A 59 10.72 -14.99 1.18
C ASP A 59 9.20 -15.14 0.94
N LEU A 60 8.72 -14.61 -0.19
CA LEU A 60 7.35 -14.77 -0.67
C LEU A 60 7.23 -15.69 -1.88
N SER A 61 8.25 -16.52 -2.16
CA SER A 61 8.21 -17.52 -3.24
C SER A 61 7.00 -18.46 -3.10
N GLY A 62 6.58 -18.79 -1.88
CA GLY A 62 5.38 -19.57 -1.58
C GLY A 62 4.04 -18.86 -1.85
N TYR A 63 4.05 -17.56 -2.18
CA TYR A 63 2.85 -16.75 -2.39
C TYR A 63 2.92 -15.79 -3.59
N GLU A 64 3.27 -16.31 -4.76
CA GLU A 64 3.40 -15.54 -6.03
C GLU A 64 2.16 -14.68 -6.40
N ARG A 65 0.97 -15.12 -5.99
CA ARG A 65 -0.31 -14.44 -6.26
C ARG A 65 -0.66 -13.34 -5.26
N PHE A 66 0.25 -13.00 -4.34
CA PHE A 66 0.06 -12.02 -3.26
C PHE A 66 -0.75 -10.79 -3.70
N PHE A 67 -0.24 -10.02 -4.66
CA PHE A 67 -0.91 -8.80 -5.12
C PHE A 67 -2.18 -9.03 -5.94
N ASP A 68 -2.30 -10.17 -6.61
CA ASP A 68 -3.50 -10.50 -7.37
C ASP A 68 -4.65 -10.84 -6.42
N ASP A 69 -4.34 -11.47 -5.28
CA ASP A 69 -5.28 -11.69 -4.19
C ASP A 69 -5.66 -10.36 -3.51
N LEU A 70 -4.70 -9.48 -3.21
CA LEU A 70 -4.99 -8.14 -2.66
C LEU A 70 -5.96 -7.34 -3.53
N GLN A 71 -5.81 -7.44 -4.86
CA GLN A 71 -6.69 -6.76 -5.80
C GLN A 71 -8.15 -7.24 -5.74
N ARG A 72 -8.40 -8.49 -5.31
CA ARG A 72 -9.76 -9.04 -5.17
C ARG A 72 -10.57 -8.37 -4.06
N GLY A 73 -9.91 -7.70 -3.11
CA GLY A 73 -10.57 -6.89 -2.07
C GLY A 73 -11.42 -5.73 -2.62
N PHE A 74 -11.32 -5.42 -3.92
CA PHE A 74 -11.98 -4.29 -4.59
C PHE A 74 -12.90 -4.73 -5.74
N PRO A 75 -13.97 -5.50 -5.47
CA PRO A 75 -14.87 -6.00 -6.51
C PRO A 75 -15.73 -4.87 -7.10
N LYS A 76 -16.06 -4.91 -8.40
CA LYS A 76 -17.03 -3.99 -8.99
C LYS A 76 -18.37 -4.09 -8.24
N VAL A 77 -18.94 -2.94 -7.85
CA VAL A 77 -20.30 -2.91 -7.30
C VAL A 77 -21.24 -3.19 -8.46
N GLN A 78 -21.91 -4.35 -8.45
CA GLN A 78 -23.01 -4.59 -9.37
C GLN A 78 -24.15 -3.64 -8.97
N SER A 79 -24.54 -2.76 -9.89
CA SER A 79 -25.73 -1.93 -9.71
C SER A 79 -26.96 -2.84 -9.60
N LEU A 80 -27.77 -2.65 -8.56
CA LEU A 80 -29.01 -3.40 -8.32
C LEU A 80 -30.12 -3.08 -9.35
N LEU A 81 -29.85 -2.25 -10.37
CA LEU A 81 -30.81 -1.86 -11.41
C LEU A 81 -30.74 -2.70 -12.70
N SER A 82 -30.15 -3.90 -12.66
CA SER A 82 -30.09 -4.76 -13.86
C SER A 82 -30.31 -6.22 -13.49
N ARG A 83 -31.53 -6.53 -13.01
CA ARG A 83 -31.98 -7.92 -12.85
C ARG A 83 -32.57 -8.38 -14.19
N ALA A 84 -31.70 -8.79 -15.11
CA ALA A 84 -32.08 -9.54 -16.31
C ALA A 84 -31.79 -11.03 -16.10
N LEU A 85 -32.71 -11.87 -16.60
CA LEU A 85 -32.78 -13.33 -16.47
C LEU A 85 -31.53 -14.07 -17.00
N PRO A 86 -31.28 -15.33 -16.57
CA PRO A 86 -30.05 -16.05 -16.90
C PRO A 86 -30.11 -16.62 -18.32
N MET A 87 -29.09 -16.35 -19.14
CA MET A 87 -28.78 -17.16 -20.31
C MET A 87 -27.52 -18.00 -20.06
N ALA A 88 -27.57 -19.22 -20.58
CA ALA A 88 -26.59 -20.28 -20.40
C ALA A 88 -25.15 -19.85 -20.79
N ARG A 89 -24.18 -20.36 -20.03
CA ARG A 89 -22.75 -20.22 -20.32
C ARG A 89 -22.36 -21.20 -21.42
N VAL A 90 -21.70 -20.68 -22.46
CA VAL A 90 -20.84 -21.48 -23.34
C VAL A 90 -19.43 -21.36 -22.76
N ASP A 91 -18.88 -22.49 -22.29
CA ASP A 91 -17.51 -22.58 -21.85
C ASP A 91 -16.56 -22.40 -23.04
N SER A 92 -15.72 -21.36 -22.97
CA SER A 92 -14.53 -21.28 -23.82
C SER A 92 -13.35 -21.83 -23.05
N ALA A 93 -12.93 -23.04 -23.44
CA ALA A 93 -11.69 -23.66 -23.00
C ALA A 93 -10.51 -22.78 -23.42
N VAL A 94 -9.80 -22.23 -22.42
CA VAL A 94 -8.51 -21.58 -22.64
C VAL A 94 -7.45 -22.67 -22.76
N LYS A 95 -6.71 -22.65 -23.87
CA LYS A 95 -5.53 -23.49 -24.13
C LYS A 95 -4.57 -23.46 -22.95
N GLN A 96 -4.17 -24.64 -22.48
CA GLN A 96 -2.99 -24.80 -21.65
C GLN A 96 -1.74 -24.78 -22.53
N ASP A 97 -0.80 -23.89 -22.20
CA ASP A 97 0.60 -24.11 -22.52
C ASP A 97 1.33 -24.68 -21.29
N LEU A 98 2.36 -25.48 -21.58
CA LEU A 98 3.13 -26.35 -20.68
C LEU A 98 4.06 -25.60 -19.70
N LYS A 99 4.48 -26.35 -18.67
CA LYS A 99 5.26 -25.94 -17.50
C LYS A 99 6.57 -25.22 -17.83
N VAL A 100 6.76 -24.09 -17.15
CA VAL A 100 8.05 -23.44 -16.93
C VAL A 100 8.40 -23.55 -15.45
N HIS A 101 9.63 -23.94 -15.12
CA HIS A 101 10.19 -23.90 -13.76
C HIS A 101 11.48 -23.07 -13.77
N LYS A 102 11.48 -21.96 -13.05
CA LYS A 102 12.66 -21.27 -12.54
C LYS A 102 12.25 -20.61 -11.22
N VAL A 103 13.03 -20.84 -10.17
CA VAL A 103 12.67 -20.59 -8.76
C VAL A 103 13.54 -19.46 -8.23
N GLY A 104 12.91 -18.37 -7.80
CA GLY A 104 13.59 -17.14 -7.41
C GLY A 104 14.15 -16.38 -8.62
N SER A 105 14.39 -15.07 -8.46
CA SER A 105 14.84 -14.25 -9.60
C SER A 105 15.65 -13.01 -9.20
N PHE A 106 16.20 -12.96 -7.99
CA PHE A 106 17.04 -11.84 -7.58
C PHE A 106 17.98 -12.16 -6.42
N VAL A 107 19.13 -11.49 -6.42
CA VAL A 107 20.01 -11.37 -5.26
C VAL A 107 19.68 -10.07 -4.54
N ALA A 108 19.33 -10.15 -3.26
CA ALA A 108 18.99 -9.00 -2.45
C ALA A 108 20.16 -8.61 -1.52
N SER A 109 20.39 -7.31 -1.35
CA SER A 109 21.38 -6.76 -0.43
C SER A 109 20.82 -5.53 0.27
N PHE A 110 21.23 -5.31 1.52
CA PHE A 110 20.90 -4.09 2.26
C PHE A 110 22.13 -3.19 2.37
N VAL A 111 21.95 -1.92 2.05
CA VAL A 111 22.97 -0.87 2.10
C VAL A 111 22.54 0.13 3.18
N PRO A 112 23.16 0.15 4.37
CA PRO A 112 22.67 0.96 5.49
C PRO A 112 22.75 2.46 5.25
N THR A 113 23.77 2.91 4.52
CA THR A 113 24.00 4.32 4.20
C THR A 113 24.51 4.50 2.76
N VAL A 114 24.40 5.71 2.20
CA VAL A 114 24.93 6.01 0.86
C VAL A 114 26.43 5.67 0.71
N LYS A 115 27.23 5.75 1.78
CA LYS A 115 28.66 5.42 1.75
C LYS A 115 28.92 3.93 1.53
N ASP A 116 27.98 3.09 1.95
CA ASP A 116 28.09 1.63 1.86
C ASP A 116 27.86 1.09 0.45
N PHE A 117 27.37 1.91 -0.49
CA PHE A 117 27.27 1.51 -1.91
C PHE A 117 28.62 1.10 -2.51
N SER A 118 29.73 1.62 -1.97
CA SER A 118 31.10 1.22 -2.35
C SER A 118 31.42 -0.26 -2.12
N ARG A 119 30.60 -0.97 -1.34
CA ARG A 119 30.72 -2.41 -1.05
C ARG A 119 30.01 -3.28 -2.09
N LEU A 120 29.18 -2.69 -2.95
CA LEU A 120 28.49 -3.40 -4.03
C LEU A 120 29.31 -3.41 -5.31
N ASP A 121 28.96 -4.32 -6.21
CA ASP A 121 29.46 -4.28 -7.58
C ASP A 121 29.03 -2.94 -8.22
N PRO A 122 29.96 -2.15 -8.80
CA PRO A 122 29.66 -0.86 -9.42
C PRO A 122 28.54 -0.88 -10.46
N GLN A 123 28.29 -2.02 -11.13
CA GLN A 123 27.19 -2.13 -12.10
C GLN A 123 25.79 -2.02 -11.47
N PHE A 124 25.68 -2.22 -10.15
CA PHE A 124 24.43 -2.21 -9.39
C PHE A 124 24.31 -1.00 -8.45
N VAL A 125 25.05 0.07 -8.73
CA VAL A 125 25.12 1.28 -7.91
C VAL A 125 24.60 2.48 -8.69
N ILE A 126 23.71 3.26 -8.06
CA ILE A 126 23.44 4.64 -8.47
C ILE A 126 24.50 5.53 -7.78
N PRO A 127 25.17 6.45 -8.50
CA PRO A 127 26.19 7.32 -7.92
C PRO A 127 25.73 8.07 -6.67
N ALA A 128 26.64 8.27 -5.71
CA ALA A 128 26.33 8.91 -4.43
C ALA A 128 25.83 10.35 -4.62
N GLU A 129 26.33 11.04 -5.63
CA GLU A 129 25.96 12.41 -6.00
C GLU A 129 24.47 12.48 -6.40
N THR A 130 23.97 11.47 -7.12
CA THR A 130 22.54 11.38 -7.47
C THR A 130 21.70 11.25 -6.20
N TRP A 131 22.09 10.39 -5.25
CA TRP A 131 21.36 10.26 -3.98
C TRP A 131 21.40 11.52 -3.12
N GLN A 132 22.54 12.20 -3.08
CA GLN A 132 22.71 13.45 -2.33
C GLN A 132 21.87 14.61 -2.90
N SER A 133 21.42 14.49 -4.16
CA SER A 133 20.50 15.44 -4.77
C SER A 133 19.03 15.19 -4.44
N VAL A 134 18.69 14.07 -3.77
CA VAL A 134 17.34 13.79 -3.28
C VAL A 134 17.17 14.35 -1.87
N ASP A 135 16.38 15.41 -1.74
CA ASP A 135 16.03 15.98 -0.44
C ASP A 135 15.35 14.94 0.46
N GLY A 136 15.88 14.77 1.68
CA GLY A 136 15.26 13.95 2.72
C GLY A 136 15.68 12.49 2.74
N TYR A 137 16.62 12.04 1.88
CA TYR A 137 17.22 10.71 1.97
C TYR A 137 18.42 10.63 2.92
N ASP A 138 18.73 11.71 3.63
CA ASP A 138 19.69 11.72 4.72
C ASP A 138 19.29 10.70 5.79
N GLY A 139 20.10 9.67 5.98
CA GLY A 139 19.86 8.60 6.94
C GLY A 139 18.95 7.47 6.46
N PHE A 140 18.55 7.46 5.19
CA PHE A 140 17.89 6.29 4.58
C PHE A 140 18.90 5.15 4.37
N GLY A 141 18.39 3.92 4.49
CA GLY A 141 19.05 2.72 3.99
C GLY A 141 18.44 2.31 2.65
N PHE A 142 19.05 1.36 1.95
CA PHE A 142 18.63 0.97 0.61
C PHE A 142 18.56 -0.55 0.48
N ALA A 143 17.41 -1.05 0.05
CA ALA A 143 17.28 -2.44 -0.39
C ALA A 143 17.60 -2.52 -1.88
N VAL A 144 18.64 -3.28 -2.23
CA VAL A 144 19.12 -3.47 -3.60
C VAL A 144 18.75 -4.87 -4.07
N PHE A 145 18.03 -4.94 -5.17
CA PHE A 145 17.58 -6.18 -5.80
C PHE A 145 18.24 -6.30 -7.18
N GLN A 146 19.26 -7.14 -7.30
CA GLN A 146 19.87 -7.48 -8.58
C GLN A 146 18.89 -8.37 -9.35
N LEU A 147 18.51 -7.96 -10.56
CA LEU A 147 17.49 -8.65 -11.34
C LEU A 147 18.13 -9.72 -12.23
N ASP A 148 17.72 -10.98 -12.05
CA ASP A 148 18.32 -12.12 -12.77
C ASP A 148 17.95 -12.17 -14.25
N GLU A 149 16.92 -11.44 -14.65
CA GLU A 149 16.41 -11.40 -16.01
C GLU A 149 16.47 -9.97 -16.54
N LYS A 150 16.44 -9.85 -17.87
CA LYS A 150 16.45 -8.54 -18.53
C LYS A 150 15.04 -7.97 -18.71
N ALA A 151 14.02 -8.83 -18.70
CA ALA A 151 12.64 -8.44 -18.80
C ALA A 151 11.73 -9.46 -18.11
N GLY A 152 10.59 -9.02 -17.59
CA GLY A 152 9.59 -9.92 -17.03
C GLY A 152 8.76 -9.31 -15.90
N LYS A 153 7.95 -10.17 -15.27
CA LYS A 153 7.24 -9.84 -14.03
C LYS A 153 8.08 -10.35 -12.86
N THR A 154 8.43 -9.47 -11.95
CA THR A 154 9.11 -9.85 -10.71
C THR A 154 8.18 -10.65 -9.79
N HIS A 155 8.73 -11.64 -9.10
CA HIS A 155 8.09 -12.18 -7.89
C HIS A 155 8.02 -11.07 -6.82
N PRO A 156 7.03 -11.08 -5.91
CA PRO A 156 6.95 -10.09 -4.85
C PRO A 156 8.23 -10.08 -4.00
N MET A 157 8.95 -8.96 -4.02
CA MET A 157 10.11 -8.67 -3.18
C MET A 157 9.61 -8.10 -1.86
N ALA A 158 9.86 -8.77 -0.75
CA ALA A 158 9.36 -8.34 0.56
C ALA A 158 10.48 -8.14 1.58
N MET A 159 10.25 -7.19 2.48
CA MET A 159 11.17 -6.86 3.55
C MET A 159 10.41 -6.32 4.76
N ARG A 160 11.05 -6.42 5.91
CA ARG A 160 10.67 -5.81 7.18
C ARG A 160 11.83 -4.95 7.64
N PHE A 161 11.56 -3.76 8.13
CA PHE A 161 12.61 -2.90 8.63
C PHE A 161 12.14 -2.00 9.78
N GLU A 162 13.10 -1.63 10.63
CA GLU A 162 12.90 -0.60 11.65
C GLU A 162 12.80 0.77 10.98
N THR A 163 11.58 1.31 10.92
CA THR A 163 11.36 2.63 10.32
C THR A 163 11.79 3.74 11.28
N SER A 164 12.45 4.77 10.76
CA SER A 164 12.73 6.02 11.48
C SER A 164 11.51 6.96 11.50
N LEU A 165 10.49 6.70 10.68
CA LEU A 165 9.28 7.50 10.61
C LEU A 165 8.24 7.04 11.63
N LYS A 166 7.94 7.92 12.61
CA LYS A 166 6.83 7.71 13.54
C LYS A 166 5.49 8.08 12.89
N ASP A 167 4.47 7.29 13.20
CA ASP A 167 3.07 7.51 12.79
C ASP A 167 2.86 7.70 11.28
N GLN A 168 3.74 7.10 10.47
CA GLN A 168 3.74 7.24 9.02
C GLN A 168 4.01 5.89 8.35
N VAL A 169 3.28 5.62 7.27
CA VAL A 169 3.57 4.51 6.35
C VAL A 169 4.21 5.09 5.10
N PHE A 170 5.42 4.63 4.79
CA PHE A 170 6.22 5.08 3.66
C PHE A 170 6.10 4.13 2.47
N PHE A 171 5.96 4.69 1.26
CA PHE A 171 6.01 3.96 -0.01
C PHE A 171 7.12 4.55 -0.88
N PRO A 172 8.15 3.77 -1.25
CA PRO A 172 9.19 4.20 -2.19
C PRO A 172 8.55 4.28 -3.58
N THR A 173 8.25 5.50 -4.01
CA THR A 173 7.63 5.80 -5.31
C THR A 173 8.41 6.85 -6.09
N LEU A 174 9.49 7.41 -5.55
CA LEU A 174 10.43 8.21 -6.32
C LEU A 174 11.12 7.37 -7.39
N HIS A 175 11.33 7.98 -8.55
CA HIS A 175 11.88 7.37 -9.74
C HIS A 175 13.24 7.98 -10.08
N ILE A 176 14.24 7.12 -10.36
CA ILE A 176 15.56 7.46 -10.91
C ILE A 176 15.90 6.34 -11.89
N HIS A 177 16.04 6.61 -13.18
CA HIS A 177 16.22 5.52 -14.15
C HIS A 177 17.22 5.80 -15.28
N ASP A 178 17.74 7.01 -15.32
CA ASP A 178 18.78 7.51 -16.24
C ASP A 178 19.90 8.23 -15.48
N GLY A 179 19.98 8.02 -14.16
CA GLY A 179 20.91 8.72 -13.27
C GLY A 179 20.46 10.14 -12.89
N GLU A 180 19.32 10.61 -13.39
CA GLU A 180 18.77 11.93 -13.10
C GLU A 180 17.45 11.85 -12.30
N ILE A 181 17.11 12.96 -11.64
CA ILE A 181 15.83 13.12 -10.94
C ILE A 181 14.97 14.11 -11.72
N HIS A 182 13.92 13.58 -12.35
CA HIS A 182 12.94 14.40 -13.05
C HIS A 182 11.92 15.00 -12.07
N LYS A 183 11.41 16.20 -12.36
CA LYS A 183 10.37 16.86 -11.53
C LYS A 183 9.03 16.10 -11.54
N SER A 184 8.71 15.47 -12.66
CA SER A 184 7.49 14.70 -12.85
C SER A 184 7.77 13.46 -13.65
N GLU A 185 7.00 12.42 -13.39
CA GLU A 185 7.21 11.11 -13.96
C GLU A 185 5.91 10.40 -14.29
N LYS A 186 5.99 9.38 -15.15
CA LYS A 186 4.83 8.54 -15.49
C LYS A 186 4.64 7.43 -14.46
N PHE A 187 3.48 7.44 -13.81
CA PHE A 187 3.07 6.43 -12.84
C PHE A 187 2.05 5.46 -13.44
N ASP A 188 2.18 4.19 -13.06
CA ASP A 188 1.19 3.12 -13.23
C ASP A 188 1.28 2.19 -12.02
N HIS A 189 0.90 2.71 -10.85
CA HIS A 189 1.09 2.04 -9.57
C HIS A 189 -0.23 1.76 -8.87
N TYR A 190 -0.25 0.66 -8.12
CA TYR A 190 -1.20 0.44 -7.05
C TYR A 190 -0.46 0.36 -5.72
N LEU A 191 -0.80 1.26 -4.80
CA LEU A 191 -0.34 1.22 -3.42
C LEU A 191 -1.41 0.56 -2.56
N PHE A 192 -1.03 -0.44 -1.77
CA PHE A 192 -1.88 -1.17 -0.84
C PHE A 192 -1.40 -0.94 0.60
N MET A 193 -2.32 -0.64 1.51
CA MET A 193 -1.98 -0.28 2.89
C MET A 193 -2.90 -0.97 3.89
N GLN A 194 -2.32 -1.52 4.95
CA GLN A 194 -3.07 -1.93 6.14
C GLN A 194 -2.69 -1.05 7.33
N HIS A 195 -3.70 -0.54 8.02
CA HIS A 195 -3.57 0.11 9.31
C HIS A 195 -4.97 0.25 9.90
N ALA A 196 -5.19 -0.18 11.14
CA ALA A 196 -6.53 -0.22 11.73
C ALA A 196 -7.17 1.18 11.83
N GLY A 197 -6.35 2.21 12.08
CA GLY A 197 -6.80 3.62 12.07
C GLY A 197 -7.33 4.13 10.72
N MET A 198 -6.99 3.50 9.59
CA MET A 198 -7.38 4.01 8.26
C MET A 198 -8.85 3.79 7.92
N ASP A 199 -9.49 2.80 8.53
CA ASP A 199 -10.90 2.52 8.33
C ASP A 199 -11.77 3.75 8.67
N SER A 200 -11.34 4.52 9.67
CA SER A 200 -12.00 5.75 10.11
C SER A 200 -11.86 6.90 9.11
N VAL A 201 -10.79 6.89 8.32
CA VAL A 201 -10.41 7.99 7.40
C VAL A 201 -10.98 7.76 6.00
N VAL A 202 -10.90 6.54 5.48
CA VAL A 202 -11.31 6.21 4.10
C VAL A 202 -12.82 6.00 3.99
N GLY A 203 -13.50 5.67 5.09
CA GLY A 203 -14.96 5.47 5.10
C GLY A 203 -15.39 4.18 4.42
N SER A 204 -16.70 4.04 4.20
CA SER A 204 -17.29 2.79 3.69
C SER A 204 -16.98 2.50 2.22
N TYR A 205 -16.92 1.22 1.86
CA TYR A 205 -16.72 0.81 0.48
C TYR A 205 -17.88 1.25 -0.43
N ALA A 206 -17.60 2.12 -1.40
CA ALA A 206 -18.56 2.60 -2.40
C ALA A 206 -18.23 2.12 -3.82
N GLY A 207 -17.31 1.17 -3.96
CA GLY A 207 -16.86 0.61 -5.23
C GLY A 207 -15.41 0.94 -5.58
N PRO A 208 -14.84 0.22 -6.56
CA PRO A 208 -13.38 0.14 -6.72
C PRO A 208 -12.74 1.41 -7.29
N LYS A 209 -13.55 2.35 -7.78
CA LYS A 209 -13.12 3.64 -8.33
C LYS A 209 -13.55 4.83 -7.47
N LYS A 210 -14.27 4.61 -6.37
CA LYS A 210 -14.75 5.67 -5.48
C LYS A 210 -13.70 5.89 -4.40
N THR A 211 -12.83 6.85 -4.65
CA THR A 211 -11.76 7.26 -3.72
C THR A 211 -12.30 8.24 -2.69
N GLN A 212 -11.73 8.20 -1.49
CA GLN A 212 -11.96 9.20 -0.47
C GLN A 212 -11.08 10.43 -0.78
N SER A 213 -11.66 11.63 -0.73
CA SER A 213 -11.02 12.85 -1.24
C SER A 213 -9.75 13.28 -0.51
N ARG A 214 -9.66 13.04 0.80
CA ARG A 214 -8.48 13.40 1.63
C ARG A 214 -7.27 12.50 1.39
N THR A 215 -7.50 11.22 1.15
CA THR A 215 -6.44 10.19 1.07
C THR A 215 -6.18 9.71 -0.35
N GLY A 216 -7.15 9.88 -1.26
CA GLY A 216 -7.14 9.25 -2.58
C GLY A 216 -7.30 7.73 -2.54
N MET A 217 -7.55 7.14 -1.37
CA MET A 217 -7.63 5.70 -1.18
C MET A 217 -9.07 5.18 -1.34
N VAL A 218 -9.17 3.92 -1.70
CA VAL A 218 -10.37 3.09 -1.66
C VAL A 218 -10.17 2.04 -0.57
N ARG A 219 -11.15 1.80 0.28
CA ARG A 219 -11.12 0.70 1.26
C ARG A 219 -11.58 -0.61 0.62
N SER A 220 -11.11 -1.76 1.06
CA SER A 220 -11.61 -3.06 0.60
C SER A 220 -13.04 -3.27 1.07
N LYS A 221 -13.76 -4.15 0.36
CA LYS A 221 -15.14 -4.51 0.74
C LYS A 221 -15.18 -5.33 2.04
N ASN A 222 -14.27 -6.28 2.15
CA ASN A 222 -14.17 -7.25 3.24
C ASN A 222 -12.77 -7.18 3.89
N PRO A 223 -12.56 -7.83 5.05
CA PRO A 223 -11.22 -8.06 5.63
C PRO A 223 -10.33 -8.92 4.74
N VAL A 224 -9.02 -8.82 4.93
CA VAL A 224 -8.02 -9.49 4.07
C VAL A 224 -8.14 -11.01 4.06
N ARG A 225 -8.49 -11.64 5.19
CA ARG A 225 -8.70 -13.10 5.29
C ARG A 225 -9.75 -13.65 4.31
N ASP A 226 -10.67 -12.80 3.82
CA ASP A 226 -11.75 -13.24 2.94
C ASP A 226 -11.32 -13.34 1.48
N PHE A 227 -10.19 -12.75 1.09
CA PHE A 227 -9.77 -12.68 -0.32
C PHE A 227 -8.28 -12.92 -0.58
N ALA A 228 -7.48 -12.99 0.47
CA ALA A 228 -6.06 -13.34 0.45
C ALA A 228 -5.76 -14.54 1.36
N LYS A 229 -4.49 -14.90 1.46
CA LYS A 229 -3.97 -16.06 2.21
C LYS A 229 -2.95 -15.57 3.25
N PRO A 230 -3.39 -15.02 4.40
CA PRO A 230 -2.49 -14.48 5.42
C PRO A 230 -1.46 -15.51 5.93
N ASP A 231 -1.85 -16.78 6.00
CA ASP A 231 -1.00 -17.94 6.32
C ASP A 231 0.21 -18.08 5.38
N LYS A 232 0.07 -17.68 4.12
CA LYS A 232 1.15 -17.71 3.12
C LYS A 232 1.94 -16.40 3.03
N SER A 233 1.55 -15.38 3.79
CA SER A 233 2.14 -14.04 3.69
C SER A 233 3.37 -13.83 4.57
N ALA A 234 3.86 -14.86 5.28
CA ALA A 234 4.99 -14.75 6.21
C ALA A 234 4.82 -13.58 7.21
N GLY A 235 3.59 -13.36 7.68
CA GLY A 235 3.25 -12.29 8.61
C GLY A 235 3.06 -10.89 7.99
N LEU A 236 3.18 -10.74 6.66
CA LEU A 236 2.93 -9.43 6.02
C LEU A 236 1.49 -8.95 6.16
N LEU A 237 0.51 -9.86 6.14
CA LEU A 237 -0.90 -9.48 6.15
C LEU A 237 -1.52 -9.63 7.53
N GLU A 238 -2.26 -8.61 7.96
CA GLU A 238 -3.17 -8.75 9.10
C GLU A 238 -4.53 -9.28 8.62
N PRO A 239 -4.94 -10.49 9.02
CA PRO A 239 -6.12 -11.17 8.46
C PRO A 239 -7.42 -10.38 8.68
N ASP A 240 -7.53 -9.72 9.83
CA ASP A 240 -8.80 -9.15 10.30
C ASP A 240 -8.96 -7.67 9.92
N LEU A 241 -7.91 -7.06 9.39
CA LEU A 241 -7.97 -5.69 8.91
C LEU A 241 -8.50 -5.59 7.49
N LEU A 242 -9.09 -4.44 7.18
CA LEU A 242 -9.38 -4.02 5.82
C LEU A 242 -8.09 -3.57 5.13
N LEU A 243 -8.12 -3.61 3.80
CA LEU A 243 -7.04 -3.16 2.94
C LEU A 243 -7.42 -1.84 2.29
N HIS A 244 -6.50 -0.91 2.19
CA HIS A 244 -6.70 0.38 1.52
C HIS A 244 -5.86 0.41 0.26
N ARG A 245 -6.39 0.97 -0.83
CA ARG A 245 -5.69 1.04 -2.12
C ARG A 245 -5.74 2.42 -2.72
N LYS A 246 -4.58 2.97 -3.11
CA LYS A 246 -4.45 4.16 -3.96
C LYS A 246 -3.97 3.72 -5.34
N ARG A 247 -4.53 4.33 -6.39
CA ARG A 247 -4.01 4.18 -7.76
C ARG A 247 -3.26 5.46 -8.12
N MET A 248 -2.04 5.32 -8.61
CA MET A 248 -1.26 6.42 -9.20
C MET A 248 -1.16 6.16 -10.69
N SER A 249 -1.57 7.11 -11.52
CA SER A 249 -1.62 6.91 -12.96
C SER A 249 -1.40 8.23 -13.70
N GLY A 250 -0.60 8.19 -14.76
CA GLY A 250 -0.29 9.35 -15.59
C GLY A 250 0.94 10.11 -15.11
N ASN A 251 1.12 11.34 -15.59
CA ASN A 251 2.25 12.19 -15.21
C ASN A 251 1.99 12.84 -13.85
N LEU A 252 2.76 12.52 -12.82
CA LEU A 252 2.61 13.03 -11.45
C LEU A 252 3.96 13.59 -10.96
N PRO A 253 3.98 14.42 -9.90
CA PRO A 253 5.22 14.82 -9.25
C PRO A 253 6.04 13.60 -8.83
N ASN A 254 7.34 13.61 -9.14
CA ASN A 254 8.25 12.52 -8.81
C ASN A 254 8.69 12.61 -7.35
N ARG A 255 7.99 11.90 -6.46
CA ARG A 255 8.27 11.87 -5.03
C ARG A 255 7.69 10.62 -4.38
N ASP A 256 8.18 10.31 -3.20
CA ASP A 256 7.60 9.25 -2.38
C ASP A 256 6.21 9.59 -1.86
N GLU A 257 5.43 8.53 -1.61
CA GLU A 257 4.12 8.62 -1.00
C GLU A 257 4.23 8.27 0.48
N ILE A 258 3.80 9.21 1.33
CA ILE A 258 3.84 9.05 2.79
C ILE A 258 2.44 9.27 3.34
N PHE A 259 1.93 8.29 4.08
CA PHE A 259 0.62 8.37 4.72
C PHE A 259 0.77 8.52 6.22
N ARG A 260 0.28 9.64 6.77
CA ARG A 260 0.12 9.77 8.21
C ARG A 260 -0.99 8.84 8.69
N VAL A 261 -0.66 8.04 9.70
CA VAL A 261 -1.57 7.13 10.37
C VAL A 261 -1.71 7.52 11.83
N ALA A 262 -2.77 7.04 12.48
CA ALA A 262 -3.02 7.30 13.90
C ALA A 262 -3.74 6.12 14.52
N GLY A 263 -3.56 5.94 15.83
CA GLY A 263 -4.09 4.80 16.58
C GLY A 263 -3.23 3.55 16.43
N HIS A 264 -3.69 2.43 17.01
CA HIS A 264 -2.95 1.17 16.96
C HIS A 264 -2.89 0.63 15.52
N PRO A 265 -1.74 0.09 15.07
CA PRO A 265 -1.60 -0.41 13.69
C PRO A 265 -2.51 -1.61 13.40
N THR A 266 -2.70 -2.49 14.39
CA THR A 266 -3.44 -3.76 14.23
C THR A 266 -4.78 -3.84 14.97
N LYS A 267 -5.09 -2.92 15.88
CA LYS A 267 -6.30 -2.97 16.72
C LYS A 267 -7.27 -1.89 16.30
N VAL A 268 -8.45 -2.30 15.83
CA VAL A 268 -9.51 -1.36 15.42
C VAL A 268 -10.01 -0.61 16.64
N SER A 269 -9.81 0.70 16.66
CA SER A 269 -10.36 1.59 17.69
C SER A 269 -11.78 2.02 17.34
N PHE A 270 -12.62 2.26 18.36
CA PHE A 270 -13.96 2.79 18.15
C PHE A 270 -13.92 4.17 17.47
N ASN A 271 -14.48 4.27 16.27
CA ASN A 271 -14.54 5.53 15.54
C ASN A 271 -15.78 6.33 15.98
N ILE A 272 -15.56 7.40 16.74
CA ILE A 272 -16.63 8.33 17.15
C ILE A 272 -17.06 9.30 16.04
N ALA A 273 -16.31 9.44 14.95
CA ALA A 273 -16.57 10.45 13.92
C ALA A 273 -17.97 10.33 13.26
N PRO A 274 -18.51 9.13 12.96
CA PRO A 274 -19.89 8.99 12.49
C PRO A 274 -20.91 9.45 13.53
N TRP A 275 -20.65 9.20 14.82
CA TRP A 275 -21.52 9.60 15.94
C TRP A 275 -21.51 11.11 16.16
N LEU A 276 -20.36 11.76 15.96
CA LEU A 276 -20.25 13.22 16.04
C LEU A 276 -21.11 13.94 14.99
N LYS A 277 -21.36 13.33 13.82
CA LYS A 277 -22.24 13.92 12.79
C LYS A 277 -23.71 13.94 13.21
N ILE A 278 -24.15 13.00 14.03
CA ILE A 278 -25.53 12.93 14.53
C ILE A 278 -25.69 13.62 15.89
N ALA A 279 -24.59 13.93 16.58
CA ALA A 279 -24.62 14.57 17.91
C ALA A 279 -25.45 15.87 17.96
N PRO A 280 -25.38 16.80 16.97
CA PRO A 280 -26.22 17.99 16.99
C PRO A 280 -27.72 17.68 16.93
N MET A 281 -28.13 16.71 16.10
CA MET A 281 -29.53 16.27 16.01
C MET A 281 -29.98 15.57 17.29
N ALA A 282 -29.14 14.71 17.87
CA ALA A 282 -29.42 14.06 19.13
C ALA A 282 -29.58 15.08 20.27
N LEU A 283 -28.70 16.08 20.36
CA LEU A 283 -28.81 17.18 21.31
C LEU A 283 -30.10 17.99 21.10
N ALA A 284 -30.45 18.31 19.85
CA ALA A 284 -31.71 19.00 19.54
C ALA A 284 -32.94 18.19 19.97
N ALA A 285 -32.96 16.88 19.69
CA ALA A 285 -34.05 15.99 20.08
C ALA A 285 -34.19 15.87 21.60
N THR A 286 -33.08 15.73 22.33
CA THR A 286 -33.09 15.71 23.79
C THR A 286 -33.56 17.04 24.39
N GLY A 287 -33.15 18.18 23.82
CA GLY A 287 -33.64 19.50 24.21
C GLY A 287 -35.15 19.65 23.99
N LEU A 288 -35.66 19.21 22.84
CA LEU A 288 -37.09 19.22 22.53
C LEU A 288 -37.89 18.34 23.49
N ALA A 289 -37.40 17.12 23.76
CA ALA A 289 -38.03 16.21 24.73
C ALA A 289 -38.07 16.81 26.13
N TRP A 290 -37.00 17.49 26.56
CA TRP A 290 -36.95 18.20 27.85
C TRP A 290 -37.97 19.35 27.91
N ILE A 291 -38.09 20.16 26.85
CA ILE A 291 -39.09 21.24 26.76
C ILE A 291 -40.51 20.67 26.86
N ILE A 292 -40.82 19.61 26.11
CA ILE A 292 -42.13 18.95 26.14
C ILE A 292 -42.43 18.38 27.54
N GLY A 293 -41.46 17.68 28.14
CA GLY A 293 -41.58 17.14 29.50
C GLY A 293 -41.83 18.24 30.54
N ARG A 294 -41.08 19.35 30.46
CA ARG A 294 -41.23 20.50 31.35
C ARG A 294 -42.61 21.16 31.19
N ARG A 295 -43.08 21.39 29.97
CA ARG A 295 -44.41 21.95 29.70
C ARG A 295 -45.51 21.05 30.28
N THR A 296 -45.40 19.74 30.08
CA THR A 296 -46.39 18.77 30.56
C THR A 296 -46.46 18.76 32.09
N LYS A 297 -45.30 18.88 32.77
CA LYS A 297 -45.24 19.00 34.23
C LYS A 297 -45.94 20.27 34.72
N LEU A 298 -45.62 21.43 34.14
CA LEU A 298 -46.24 22.71 34.51
C LEU A 298 -47.76 22.70 34.31
N LEU A 299 -48.26 22.11 33.22
CA LEU A 299 -49.70 21.97 32.97
C LEU A 299 -50.41 21.06 33.98
N ARG A 300 -49.72 20.07 34.55
CA ARG A 300 -50.26 19.22 35.63
C ARG A 300 -50.31 19.97 36.96
N GLU A 301 -49.30 20.78 37.24
CA GLU A 301 -49.26 21.62 38.45
C GLU A 301 -50.32 22.70 38.42
N ALA A 302 -50.56 23.36 37.28
CA ALA A 302 -51.60 24.38 37.13
C ALA A 302 -53.06 23.87 37.21
N LYS A 303 -53.27 22.54 37.17
CA LYS A 303 -54.59 21.90 37.28
C LYS A 303 -54.89 21.36 38.69
N LYS A 304 -53.92 21.44 39.61
CA LYS A 304 -54.10 21.12 41.03
C LYS A 304 -54.42 22.39 41.80
#